data_AF-A0A8C2XBK5-F1
#
_entry.id   AF-A0A8C2XBK5-F1
#
_cell.length_a   1.000
_cell.length_b   1.000
_cell.length_c   1.000
_cell.angle_alpha   90.00
_cell.angle_beta   90.00
_cell.angle_gamma   90.00
#
_symmetry.space_group_name_H-M   'P 1'
#
loop_
_entity.id
_entity.type
_entity.pdbx_description
1 polymer ?
#
loop_
_entity_poly.entity_id
_entity_poly.type
_entity_poly.pdbx_seq_one_letter_code
_entity_poly.pdbx_strand_id
1 'polypeptide(L)'
;AAPRLTSHRSVSRITFLFFALSCCCVFLCGGALSVYDAFGKMGSNVKGGNANQPGLLQQCRSAHGTAFSGQYCQVFLRQVKQTTSLHKIQCHPDSCQSNTCFVLLVTCFTFLTGRLQLGQNSLIPPLPPILVNHSTQEMIMTHCLSNTVAPDASDVTCLSVYDWMCHFFTVSHACVLLSSTFLHFKTSLIEYRLPTETRPTPTCFPQGCVQRCLQAFSLQTTSQGVFSTSSSITGGGYSSLNGIRVLSLLWIICGHSAQFPVINNLDNYKDWKKTVESNPLHVLTISGPVFLAVDTFLLIGGLLSARSLLGSIDRAEDKLSPSLVAGYLFRIQPLHLFIMCLTIGLISVIQWGPYWFPFMDTMMDCKTYWWANLLLISNLLPVHEICIPWTWYLSLDFQCYATTPLGVFVVVAGGLLLMTTSEILKADPLVFVFCPSFCRTSENYVLSYYVRPHTRYGPFLIGILTGIYLTTKKDQLLKQKWQAALGWFCCLSVMATVVGLAYILRETPTHLSVPHALYQGLHRPLWALAVTWIILACEEGYGGFIKTLLSLGFWVPLSNISFACYLTHPVFIILYIGLQETPIHYTDINFMYLFLGHLLLTLVVSYVFTVLVEKPYLLLKWSSK
;
A
#
# COMPACT_ATOMS: atom_id res chain seq x y z
N ALA A 1 -89.23 18.54 20.82
CA ALA A 1 -88.45 19.61 20.16
C ALA A 1 -87.11 19.75 20.87
N ALA A 2 -86.00 19.60 20.12
CA ALA A 2 -84.58 19.69 20.50
C ALA A 2 -84.07 18.71 21.59
N PRO A 3 -82.79 18.31 21.49
CA PRO A 3 -81.82 19.00 22.34
C PRO A 3 -80.55 19.51 21.62
N ARG A 4 -79.91 20.44 22.32
CA ARG A 4 -78.78 21.29 21.95
C ARG A 4 -77.43 20.59 22.09
N LEU A 5 -76.51 21.01 21.21
CA LEU A 5 -75.06 21.27 21.38
C LEU A 5 -74.28 20.54 22.49
N THR A 6 -73.30 19.75 22.07
CA THR A 6 -71.96 19.69 22.70
C THR A 6 -70.88 19.51 21.63
N SER A 7 -70.26 20.62 21.21
CA SER A 7 -69.01 20.66 20.43
C SER A 7 -68.09 21.62 21.18
N HIS A 8 -67.07 21.11 21.89
CA HIS A 8 -65.89 21.91 22.27
C HIS A 8 -64.70 21.16 22.89
N ARG A 9 -64.71 19.83 23.05
CA ARG A 9 -63.56 19.10 23.66
C ARG A 9 -62.59 18.39 22.70
N SER A 10 -62.90 18.26 21.41
CA SER A 10 -62.00 17.57 20.45
C SER A 10 -61.03 18.50 19.70
N VAL A 11 -61.28 19.80 19.66
CA VAL A 11 -60.40 20.75 18.94
C VAL A 11 -59.14 21.06 19.76
N SER A 12 -59.23 21.12 21.10
CA SER A 12 -58.08 21.47 21.94
C SER A 12 -56.98 20.41 22.01
N ARG A 13 -57.28 19.11 21.82
CA ARG A 13 -56.26 18.04 21.80
C ARG A 13 -55.56 17.92 20.45
N ILE A 14 -56.26 18.17 19.34
CA ILE A 14 -55.66 18.17 18.00
C ILE A 14 -54.77 19.39 17.81
N THR A 15 -55.19 20.57 18.31
CA THR A 15 -54.34 21.77 18.26
C THR A 15 -53.11 21.64 19.16
N PHE A 16 -53.20 21.01 20.34
CA PHE A 16 -52.04 20.76 21.19
C PHE A 16 -51.08 19.69 20.62
N LEU A 17 -51.60 18.66 19.94
CA LEU A 17 -50.76 17.70 19.20
C LEU A 17 -50.10 18.36 17.99
N PHE A 18 -50.81 19.22 17.25
CA PHE A 18 -50.24 19.99 16.14
C PHE A 18 -49.22 21.04 16.63
N PHE A 19 -49.43 21.67 17.79
CA PHE A 19 -48.47 22.60 18.38
C PHE A 19 -47.25 21.85 18.94
N ALA A 20 -47.45 20.68 19.55
CA ALA A 20 -46.35 19.82 20.01
C ALA A 20 -45.57 19.22 18.84
N LEU A 21 -46.23 18.74 17.78
CA LEU A 21 -45.59 18.28 16.54
C LEU A 21 -44.95 19.44 15.77
N SER A 22 -45.54 20.63 15.76
CA SER A 22 -44.94 21.80 15.11
C SER A 22 -43.79 22.39 15.91
N CYS A 23 -43.82 22.36 17.25
CA CYS A 23 -42.66 22.73 18.07
C CYS A 23 -41.55 21.67 17.98
N CYS A 24 -41.88 20.37 18.02
CA CYS A 24 -40.91 19.31 17.78
C CYS A 24 -40.31 19.43 16.37
N CYS A 25 -41.13 19.68 15.34
CA CYS A 25 -40.67 19.90 13.97
C CYS A 25 -39.89 21.21 13.78
N VAL A 26 -40.15 22.30 14.52
CA VAL A 26 -39.40 23.56 14.41
C VAL A 26 -38.01 23.43 15.07
N PHE A 27 -37.91 22.73 16.20
CA PHE A 27 -36.62 22.41 16.83
C PHE A 27 -35.85 21.31 16.07
N LEU A 28 -36.56 20.34 15.47
CA LEU A 28 -35.98 19.36 14.54
C LEU A 28 -35.62 19.99 13.19
N CYS A 29 -36.30 21.05 12.74
CA CYS A 29 -36.08 21.70 11.44
C CYS A 29 -34.71 22.34 11.31
N GLY A 30 -34.22 23.02 12.36
CA GLY A 30 -32.89 23.64 12.33
C GLY A 30 -31.80 22.60 12.06
N GLY A 31 -31.81 21.52 12.84
CA GLY A 31 -30.90 20.41 12.62
C GLY A 31 -31.16 19.67 11.30
N ALA A 32 -32.42 19.45 10.90
CA ALA A 32 -32.75 18.74 9.66
C ALA A 32 -32.30 19.52 8.41
N LEU A 33 -32.35 20.85 8.45
CA LEU A 33 -31.82 21.71 7.38
C LEU A 33 -30.29 21.59 7.30
N SER A 34 -29.60 21.54 8.44
CA SER A 34 -28.15 21.30 8.50
C SER A 34 -27.78 19.90 8.00
N VAL A 35 -28.54 18.86 8.35
CA VAL A 35 -28.37 17.49 7.81
C VAL A 35 -28.59 17.47 6.30
N TYR A 36 -29.58 18.20 5.80
CA TYR A 36 -29.87 18.31 4.37
C TYR A 36 -28.77 19.06 3.61
N ASP A 37 -28.24 20.16 4.15
CA ASP A 37 -27.12 20.87 3.51
C ASP A 37 -25.83 20.04 3.53
N ALA A 38 -25.60 19.32 4.62
CA ALA A 38 -24.50 18.37 4.79
C ALA A 38 -24.65 17.07 3.99
N PHE A 39 -25.78 16.87 3.31
CA PHE A 39 -26.06 15.66 2.55
C PHE A 39 -25.23 15.62 1.25
N GLY A 40 -24.79 14.43 0.82
CA GLY A 40 -24.11 14.26 -0.46
C GLY A 40 -24.98 14.70 -1.63
N LYS A 41 -24.66 15.88 -2.21
CA LYS A 41 -25.40 16.44 -3.34
C LYS A 41 -25.05 15.66 -4.61
N MET A 42 -26.03 15.43 -5.47
CA MET A 42 -25.78 14.82 -6.76
C MET A 42 -25.04 15.86 -7.62
N GLY A 43 -23.75 15.63 -7.88
CA GLY A 43 -22.93 16.58 -8.62
C GLY A 43 -23.54 16.93 -9.98
N SER A 44 -23.30 18.15 -10.45
CA SER A 44 -23.80 18.67 -11.74
C SER A 44 -23.37 17.83 -12.95
N ASN A 45 -22.36 16.95 -12.79
CA ASN A 45 -21.76 16.16 -13.86
C ASN A 45 -21.81 14.63 -13.63
N VAL A 46 -22.96 14.09 -13.21
CA VAL A 46 -23.17 12.61 -13.15
C VAL A 46 -22.86 11.94 -14.51
N LYS A 47 -23.17 12.62 -15.62
CA LYS A 47 -22.83 12.17 -16.98
C LYS A 47 -21.32 12.22 -17.27
N GLY A 48 -20.53 13.03 -16.55
CA GLY A 48 -19.07 13.10 -16.57
C GLY A 48 -18.37 12.13 -15.61
N GLY A 49 -19.12 11.34 -14.84
CA GLY A 49 -18.57 10.25 -14.01
C GLY A 49 -18.14 10.64 -12.61
N ASN A 50 -18.68 11.73 -12.05
CA ASN A 50 -18.59 12.04 -10.63
C ASN A 50 -19.27 10.89 -9.84
N ALA A 51 -18.49 9.89 -9.44
CA ALA A 51 -19.02 8.64 -8.89
C ALA A 51 -19.32 8.74 -7.39
N ASN A 52 -18.62 9.62 -6.64
CA ASN A 52 -18.81 9.83 -5.21
C ASN A 52 -18.54 11.30 -4.85
N GLN A 53 -19.58 12.09 -4.59
CA GLN A 53 -19.44 13.40 -3.92
C GLN A 53 -19.97 13.28 -2.49
N PRO A 54 -19.09 13.10 -1.50
CA PRO A 54 -19.49 13.12 -0.11
C PRO A 54 -20.13 14.46 0.23
N GLY A 55 -21.16 14.42 1.08
CA GLY A 55 -21.64 15.64 1.73
C GLY A 55 -20.58 16.18 2.69
N LEU A 56 -20.70 17.45 3.08
CA LEU A 56 -19.69 18.12 3.91
C LEU A 56 -19.63 17.49 5.32
N LEU A 57 -18.52 16.80 5.62
CA LEU A 57 -18.31 16.07 6.87
C LEU A 57 -18.51 16.97 8.10
N GLN A 58 -17.90 18.16 8.09
CA GLN A 58 -17.96 19.10 9.20
C GLN A 58 -19.39 19.60 9.45
N GLN A 59 -20.13 19.92 8.39
CA GLN A 59 -21.53 20.32 8.51
C GLN A 59 -22.38 19.18 9.08
N CYS A 60 -22.15 17.94 8.64
CA CYS A 60 -22.88 16.79 9.17
C CYS A 60 -22.62 16.59 10.65
N ARG A 61 -21.36 16.62 11.09
CA ARG A 61 -21.00 16.49 12.51
C ARG A 61 -21.51 17.65 13.36
N SER A 62 -21.61 18.85 12.79
CA SER A 62 -22.16 20.02 13.47
C SER A 62 -23.69 20.02 13.59
N ALA A 63 -24.38 19.13 12.87
CA ALA A 63 -25.83 19.06 12.88
C ALA A 63 -26.32 18.37 14.17
N HIS A 64 -26.62 19.18 15.18
CA HIS A 64 -27.22 18.74 16.44
C HIS A 64 -28.64 19.27 16.59
N GLY A 65 -29.56 18.36 16.91
CA GLY A 65 -30.92 18.67 17.35
C GLY A 65 -31.15 18.22 18.79
N THR A 66 -32.28 18.60 19.37
CA THR A 66 -32.65 18.22 20.75
C THR A 66 -32.86 16.71 20.94
N ALA A 67 -33.05 15.98 19.85
CA ALA A 67 -33.31 14.54 19.83
C ALA A 67 -32.46 13.79 18.78
N PHE A 68 -31.43 14.44 18.22
CA PHE A 68 -30.48 13.76 17.34
C PHE A 68 -29.11 14.42 17.22
N SER A 69 -28.10 13.63 16.92
CA SER A 69 -26.75 14.00 16.55
C SER A 69 -26.44 13.48 15.15
N GLY A 70 -25.85 14.33 14.31
CA GLY A 70 -25.42 13.93 12.96
C GLY A 70 -24.28 12.92 13.00
N GLN A 71 -24.50 11.78 12.36
CA GLN A 71 -23.51 10.72 12.11
C GLN A 71 -23.24 10.62 10.61
N TYR A 72 -21.97 10.48 10.27
CA TYR A 72 -21.54 10.46 8.87
C TYR A 72 -21.40 9.03 8.37
N CYS A 73 -22.24 8.59 7.43
CA CYS A 73 -22.35 7.17 7.07
C CYS A 73 -22.27 6.94 5.55
N GLN A 74 -21.48 5.96 5.14
CA GLN A 74 -21.50 5.43 3.79
C GLN A 74 -22.69 4.49 3.61
N VAL A 75 -23.31 4.57 2.45
CA VAL A 75 -24.54 3.89 2.06
C VAL A 75 -24.29 3.13 0.76
N PHE A 76 -24.69 1.87 0.73
CA PHE A 76 -24.59 1.00 -0.44
C PHE A 76 -25.94 0.90 -1.13
N LEU A 77 -25.96 1.15 -2.43
CA LEU A 77 -27.17 1.25 -3.23
C LEU A 77 -27.15 0.23 -4.36
N ARG A 78 -28.24 -0.54 -4.51
CA ARG A 78 -28.47 -1.41 -5.67
C ARG A 78 -29.39 -0.72 -6.66
N GLN A 79 -29.10 -0.78 -7.95
CA GLN A 79 -30.12 -0.52 -8.96
C GLN A 79 -30.88 -1.80 -9.27
N VAL A 80 -32.21 -1.81 -9.13
CA VAL A 80 -33.04 -3.03 -9.30
C VAL A 80 -32.92 -3.63 -10.72
N LYS A 81 -32.52 -2.85 -11.72
CA LYS A 81 -32.32 -3.28 -13.12
C LYS A 81 -30.86 -3.58 -13.52
N GLN A 82 -29.86 -3.37 -12.66
CA GLN A 82 -28.44 -3.62 -12.95
C GLN A 82 -27.70 -4.21 -11.75
N THR A 83 -26.78 -5.16 -11.98
CA THR A 83 -25.95 -5.78 -10.93
C THR A 83 -24.88 -4.86 -10.34
N THR A 84 -24.91 -3.56 -10.64
CA THR A 84 -23.92 -2.59 -10.16
C THR A 84 -24.35 -1.93 -8.86
N SER A 85 -23.54 -2.08 -7.82
CA SER A 85 -23.65 -1.33 -6.57
C SER A 85 -23.03 0.07 -6.70
N LEU A 86 -23.72 1.06 -6.15
CA LEU A 86 -23.23 2.44 -6.04
C LEU A 86 -23.00 2.74 -4.56
N HIS A 87 -21.91 3.45 -4.27
CA HIS A 87 -21.61 3.91 -2.92
C HIS A 87 -22.03 5.38 -2.86
N LYS A 88 -22.63 5.81 -1.77
CA LYS A 88 -22.86 7.23 -1.49
C LYS A 88 -22.58 7.49 -0.04
N ILE A 89 -22.13 8.69 0.29
CA ILE A 89 -21.91 9.06 1.68
C ILE A 89 -22.96 10.08 2.09
N GLN A 90 -23.57 9.84 3.24
CA GLN A 90 -24.80 10.47 3.68
C GLN A 90 -24.76 10.79 5.18
N CYS A 91 -25.33 11.92 5.57
CA CYS A 91 -25.51 12.27 6.97
C CYS A 91 -26.80 11.66 7.53
N HIS A 92 -26.73 11.03 8.71
CA HIS A 92 -27.83 10.30 9.34
C HIS A 92 -28.04 10.72 10.81
N PRO A 93 -29.29 10.79 11.31
CA PRO A 93 -29.58 10.99 12.74
C PRO A 93 -29.30 9.72 13.58
N ASP A 94 -28.50 9.84 14.64
CA ASP A 94 -28.27 8.94 15.80
C ASP A 94 -27.93 7.44 15.61
N SER A 95 -28.57 6.69 14.71
CA SER A 95 -28.13 5.33 14.37
C SER A 95 -28.77 4.80 13.08
N CYS A 96 -28.02 3.95 12.38
CA CYS A 96 -28.22 3.52 11.00
C CYS A 96 -29.34 2.47 10.77
N GLN A 97 -30.51 2.63 11.40
CA GLN A 97 -31.68 1.82 11.04
C GLN A 97 -32.43 2.48 9.87
N SER A 98 -32.36 1.84 8.69
CA SER A 98 -32.86 2.35 7.41
C SER A 98 -34.31 2.86 7.44
N ASN A 99 -35.17 2.21 8.20
CA ASN A 99 -36.62 2.48 8.22
C ASN A 99 -36.98 3.78 8.96
N THR A 100 -36.24 4.17 9.99
CA THR A 100 -36.64 5.28 10.89
C THR A 100 -36.22 6.63 10.31
N CYS A 101 -35.03 6.70 9.74
CA CYS A 101 -34.48 7.95 9.23
C CYS A 101 -34.91 8.27 7.80
N PHE A 102 -35.21 7.26 6.98
CA PHE A 102 -35.83 7.49 5.67
C PHE A 102 -37.19 8.20 5.84
N VAL A 103 -38.01 7.72 6.77
CA VAL A 103 -39.30 8.34 7.10
C VAL A 103 -39.09 9.74 7.65
N LEU A 104 -38.17 9.94 8.60
CA LEU A 104 -37.93 11.26 9.20
C LEU A 104 -37.47 12.31 8.16
N LEU A 105 -36.55 11.95 7.26
CA LEU A 105 -35.99 12.88 6.27
C LEU A 105 -37.02 13.23 5.18
N VAL A 106 -37.81 12.25 4.72
CA VAL A 106 -38.88 12.46 3.74
C VAL A 106 -40.03 13.28 4.33
N THR A 107 -40.45 12.97 5.56
CA THR A 107 -41.50 13.73 6.26
C THR A 107 -41.06 15.16 6.54
N CYS A 108 -39.81 15.37 6.98
CA CYS A 108 -39.28 16.71 7.24
C CYS A 108 -39.10 17.53 5.95
N PHE A 109 -38.62 16.91 4.87
CA PHE A 109 -38.49 17.58 3.58
C PHE A 109 -39.85 18.00 3.03
N THR A 110 -40.86 17.12 3.08
CA THR A 110 -42.23 17.41 2.62
C THR A 110 -42.84 18.56 3.41
N PHE A 111 -42.55 18.64 4.72
CA PHE A 111 -42.95 19.75 5.58
C PHE A 111 -42.23 21.06 5.22
N LEU A 112 -40.91 21.02 4.98
CA LEU A 112 -40.09 22.18 4.62
C LEU A 112 -40.47 22.75 3.23
N THR A 113 -40.71 21.88 2.23
CA THR A 113 -41.18 22.29 0.89
C THR A 113 -42.54 22.98 0.94
N GLY A 114 -43.39 22.64 1.91
CA GLY A 114 -44.68 23.30 2.12
C GLY A 114 -44.57 24.68 2.80
N ARG A 115 -43.48 24.96 3.53
CA ARG A 115 -43.28 26.21 4.29
C ARG A 115 -42.39 27.22 3.57
N LEU A 116 -41.42 26.77 2.78
CA LEU A 116 -40.43 27.60 2.07
C LEU A 116 -40.80 27.74 0.59
N GLN A 117 -42.00 28.28 0.33
CA GLN A 117 -42.48 28.58 -1.02
C GLN A 117 -42.46 30.08 -1.27
N LEU A 118 -41.90 30.48 -2.41
CA LEU A 118 -42.04 31.83 -2.94
C LEU A 118 -42.92 31.74 -4.20
N GLY A 119 -44.22 32.01 -4.04
CA GLY A 119 -45.21 31.73 -5.09
C GLY A 119 -45.43 30.22 -5.28
N GLN A 120 -45.47 29.74 -6.52
CA GLN A 120 -45.58 28.30 -6.83
C GLN A 120 -44.24 27.55 -6.79
N ASN A 121 -43.13 28.26 -6.54
CA ASN A 121 -41.79 27.68 -6.56
C ASN A 121 -41.28 27.44 -5.14
N SER A 122 -40.91 26.20 -4.84
CA SER A 122 -40.15 25.88 -3.63
C SER A 122 -38.77 26.52 -3.70
N LEU A 123 -38.36 27.18 -2.61
CA LEU A 123 -36.98 27.69 -2.43
C LEU A 123 -35.98 26.56 -2.14
N ILE A 124 -36.48 25.36 -1.83
CA ILE A 124 -35.67 24.16 -1.63
C ILE A 124 -35.66 23.34 -2.93
N PRO A 125 -34.48 22.92 -3.44
CA PRO A 125 -34.39 22.07 -4.61
C PRO A 125 -35.03 20.68 -4.38
N PRO A 126 -35.54 20.03 -5.44
CA PRO A 126 -36.23 18.75 -5.32
C PRO A 126 -35.34 17.69 -4.67
N LEU A 127 -35.94 16.84 -3.84
CA LEU A 127 -35.24 15.78 -3.13
C LEU A 127 -34.52 14.85 -4.14
N PRO A 128 -33.30 14.38 -3.84
CA PRO A 128 -32.63 13.40 -4.69
C PRO A 128 -33.57 12.20 -4.98
N PRO A 129 -33.64 11.69 -6.23
CA PRO A 129 -34.63 10.68 -6.62
C PRO A 129 -34.66 9.43 -5.73
N ILE A 130 -33.52 9.12 -5.10
CA ILE A 130 -33.32 7.98 -4.20
C ILE A 130 -34.16 8.03 -2.93
N LEU A 131 -34.56 9.22 -2.49
CA LEU A 131 -35.37 9.42 -1.28
C LEU A 131 -36.87 9.54 -1.62
N VAL A 132 -37.24 9.41 -2.89
CA VAL A 132 -38.63 9.46 -3.34
C VAL A 132 -39.13 8.02 -3.51
N ASN A 133 -40.40 7.77 -3.16
CA ASN A 133 -41.07 6.45 -3.19
C ASN A 133 -41.09 5.76 -4.58
N HIS A 134 -40.55 6.41 -5.62
CA HIS A 134 -40.47 5.91 -7.00
C HIS A 134 -39.02 5.68 -7.50
N SER A 135 -38.05 5.59 -6.60
CA SER A 135 -36.66 5.33 -6.99
C SER A 135 -36.45 3.87 -7.42
N THR A 136 -35.73 3.65 -8.53
CA THR A 136 -35.28 2.32 -8.97
C THR A 136 -34.06 1.82 -8.20
N GLN A 137 -33.71 2.51 -7.11
CA GLN A 137 -32.53 2.28 -6.27
C GLN A 137 -32.97 1.82 -4.88
N GLU A 138 -32.35 0.77 -4.37
CA GLU A 138 -32.58 0.24 -3.02
C GLU A 138 -31.32 0.41 -2.17
N MET A 139 -31.50 0.82 -0.91
CA MET A 139 -30.42 0.87 0.07
C MET A 139 -30.22 -0.53 0.67
N ILE A 140 -29.01 -1.09 0.52
CA ILE A 140 -28.69 -2.46 0.95
C ILE A 140 -28.00 -2.48 2.31
N MET A 141 -27.07 -1.55 2.53
CA MET A 141 -26.15 -1.58 3.68
C MET A 141 -25.69 -0.15 4.01
N THR A 142 -25.34 0.10 5.27
CA THR A 142 -24.81 1.39 5.73
C THR A 142 -23.70 1.22 6.76
N HIS A 143 -22.57 1.90 6.56
CA HIS A 143 -21.42 1.92 7.46
C HIS A 143 -21.24 3.34 8.01
N CYS A 144 -21.37 3.55 9.32
CA CYS A 144 -21.15 4.86 9.93
C CYS A 144 -19.71 5.04 10.39
N LEU A 145 -19.21 6.25 10.22
CA LEU A 145 -17.91 6.67 10.73
C LEU A 145 -18.04 6.86 12.25
N SER A 146 -17.54 5.89 13.01
CA SER A 146 -17.53 5.98 14.47
C SER A 146 -16.52 7.03 14.94
N ASN A 147 -16.88 7.83 15.94
CA ASN A 147 -15.95 8.75 16.61
C ASN A 147 -14.95 8.02 17.52
N THR A 148 -15.18 6.74 17.80
CA THR A 148 -14.31 5.88 18.61
C THR A 148 -14.16 4.53 17.92
N VAL A 149 -12.98 4.25 17.36
CA VAL A 149 -12.59 2.86 17.09
C VAL A 149 -12.19 2.30 18.45
N ALA A 150 -13.00 1.39 19.01
CA ALA A 150 -12.61 0.72 20.25
C ALA A 150 -11.34 -0.10 19.97
N PRO A 151 -10.23 0.16 20.68
CA PRO A 151 -9.00 -0.60 20.48
C PRO A 151 -9.27 -2.05 20.84
N ASP A 152 -8.92 -2.97 19.95
CA ASP A 152 -9.00 -4.39 20.20
C ASP A 152 -7.65 -4.99 20.63
N ALA A 153 -7.60 -6.31 20.80
CA ALA A 153 -6.38 -7.00 21.20
C ALA A 153 -5.21 -6.78 20.23
N SER A 154 -5.48 -6.67 18.92
CA SER A 154 -4.44 -6.40 17.92
C SER A 154 -3.93 -4.96 18.02
N ASP A 155 -4.82 -4.00 18.28
CA ASP A 155 -4.47 -2.59 18.53
C ASP A 155 -3.62 -2.45 19.79
N VAL A 156 -4.04 -3.07 20.90
CA VAL A 156 -3.31 -3.04 22.18
C VAL A 156 -1.96 -3.75 22.04
N THR A 157 -1.90 -4.86 21.31
CA THR A 157 -0.63 -5.57 21.05
C THR A 157 0.30 -4.72 20.18
N CYS A 158 -0.21 -4.10 19.12
CA CYS A 158 0.61 -3.26 18.25
C CYS A 158 1.08 -1.98 18.96
N LEU A 159 0.21 -1.34 19.75
CA LEU A 159 0.57 -0.15 20.54
C LEU A 159 1.58 -0.48 21.64
N SER A 160 1.44 -1.61 22.33
CA SER A 160 2.40 -2.05 23.34
C SER A 160 3.73 -2.51 22.75
N VAL A 161 3.72 -3.18 21.59
CA VAL A 161 4.95 -3.53 20.85
C VAL A 161 5.62 -2.26 20.32
N TYR A 162 4.85 -1.32 19.77
CA TYR A 162 5.36 -0.02 19.35
C TYR A 162 6.00 0.74 20.52
N ASP A 163 5.29 0.86 21.65
CA ASP A 163 5.77 1.54 22.84
C ASP A 163 7.01 0.84 23.42
N TRP A 164 7.02 -0.50 23.45
CA TRP A 164 8.19 -1.28 23.86
C TRP A 164 9.37 -1.10 22.92
N MET A 165 9.15 -1.08 21.60
CA MET A 165 10.20 -0.83 20.63
C MET A 165 10.72 0.60 20.77
N CYS A 166 9.86 1.61 20.86
CA CYS A 166 10.21 3.01 21.09
C CYS A 166 10.95 3.22 22.42
N HIS A 167 10.51 2.56 23.50
CA HIS A 167 11.20 2.57 24.78
C HIS A 167 12.55 1.87 24.71
N PHE A 168 12.62 0.70 24.08
CA PHE A 168 13.88 0.01 23.84
C PHE A 168 14.86 0.87 23.03
N PHE A 169 14.38 1.61 22.02
CA PHE A 169 15.19 2.54 21.23
C PHE A 169 15.62 3.77 22.02
N THR A 170 14.72 4.42 22.76
CA THR A 170 15.05 5.60 23.57
C THR A 170 16.02 5.24 24.70
N VAL A 171 15.84 4.08 25.34
CA VAL A 171 16.77 3.55 26.35
C VAL A 171 18.10 3.16 25.71
N SER A 172 18.11 2.45 24.58
CA SER A 172 19.35 2.10 23.86
C SER A 172 20.11 3.35 23.43
N HIS A 173 19.41 4.36 22.90
CA HIS A 173 20.00 5.63 22.47
C HIS A 173 20.49 6.48 23.65
N ALA A 174 19.72 6.55 24.75
CA ALA A 174 20.16 7.20 25.98
C ALA A 174 21.41 6.50 26.55
N CYS A 175 21.47 5.17 26.55
CA CYS A 175 22.65 4.41 26.94
C CYS A 175 23.85 4.65 26.00
N VAL A 176 23.63 4.87 24.70
CA VAL A 176 24.69 5.27 23.76
C VAL A 176 25.20 6.67 24.06
N LEU A 177 24.33 7.64 24.33
CA LEU A 177 24.72 9.01 24.70
C LEU A 177 25.42 9.05 26.06
N LEU A 178 24.97 8.25 27.02
CA LEU A 178 25.60 8.12 28.34
C LEU A 178 26.94 7.40 28.24
N SER A 179 27.07 6.38 27.41
CA SER A 179 28.36 5.69 27.21
C SER A 179 29.36 6.53 26.42
N SER A 180 28.93 7.33 25.45
CA SER A 180 29.81 8.25 24.70
C SER A 180 30.29 9.41 25.55
N THR A 181 29.42 9.99 26.40
CA THR A 181 29.82 11.00 27.40
C THR A 181 30.73 10.40 28.47
N PHE A 182 30.48 9.18 28.94
CA PHE A 182 31.38 8.49 29.87
C PHE A 182 32.74 8.15 29.24
N LEU A 183 32.77 7.76 27.96
CA LEU A 183 34.01 7.49 27.23
C LEU A 183 34.81 8.79 27.00
N HIS A 184 34.14 9.89 26.64
CA HIS A 184 34.74 11.22 26.56
C HIS A 184 35.30 11.67 27.92
N PHE A 185 34.54 11.47 29.00
CA PHE A 185 35.01 11.79 30.35
C PHE A 185 36.22 10.95 30.75
N LYS A 186 36.26 9.66 30.35
CA LYS A 186 37.38 8.76 30.60
C LYS A 186 38.63 9.12 29.78
N THR A 187 38.49 9.49 28.51
CA THR A 187 39.63 9.99 27.71
C THR A 187 40.15 11.32 28.22
N SER A 188 39.28 12.24 28.64
CA SER A 188 39.68 13.50 29.29
C SER A 188 40.37 13.28 30.64
N LEU A 189 39.96 12.27 31.42
CA LEU A 189 40.64 11.89 32.67
C LEU A 189 41.99 11.19 32.43
N ILE A 190 42.14 10.45 31.33
CA ILE A 190 43.38 9.79 30.93
C ILE A 190 44.40 10.82 30.40
N GLU A 191 43.95 11.86 29.68
CA GLU A 191 44.82 12.97 29.26
C GLU A 191 45.34 13.82 30.44
N TYR A 192 44.64 13.83 31.58
CA TYR A 192 45.11 14.55 32.79
C TYR A 192 46.12 13.75 33.63
N ARG A 193 46.38 12.47 33.31
CA ARG A 193 47.28 11.61 34.08
C ARG A 193 48.52 11.25 33.27
N LEU A 194 49.55 12.11 33.36
CA LEU A 194 50.95 11.84 32.99
C LEU A 194 51.53 10.62 33.77
N PRO A 195 52.61 9.99 33.28
CA PRO A 195 52.85 8.56 33.42
C PRO A 195 53.47 8.22 34.77
N THR A 196 52.86 7.28 35.47
CA THR A 196 53.55 6.49 36.48
C THR A 196 53.25 5.03 36.24
N GLU A 197 54.32 4.27 36.01
CA GLU A 197 54.34 2.82 35.99
C GLU A 197 53.52 2.24 37.15
N THR A 198 52.59 1.34 36.84
CA THR A 198 52.37 0.07 37.54
C THR A 198 51.21 -0.64 36.86
N ARG A 199 51.44 -1.89 36.43
CA ARG A 199 50.45 -2.77 35.81
C ARG A 199 49.23 -2.92 36.71
N PRO A 200 48.00 -2.64 36.24
CA PRO A 200 46.82 -3.29 36.76
C PRO A 200 46.49 -4.49 35.86
N THR A 201 46.32 -5.64 36.51
CA THR A 201 45.70 -6.84 35.93
C THR A 201 44.34 -6.51 35.30
N PRO A 202 44.04 -6.95 34.07
CA PRO A 202 42.71 -6.73 33.50
C PRO A 202 41.76 -7.76 34.11
N THR A 203 40.90 -7.30 35.02
CA THR A 203 39.67 -8.02 35.35
C THR A 203 38.78 -8.01 34.11
N CYS A 204 38.69 -9.16 33.45
CA CYS A 204 37.91 -9.39 32.25
C CYS A 204 36.41 -9.46 32.60
N PHE A 205 35.75 -8.30 32.73
CA PHE A 205 34.30 -8.22 32.58
C PHE A 205 33.97 -8.13 31.08
N PRO A 206 32.84 -8.71 30.59
CA PRO A 206 32.51 -8.78 29.18
C PRO A 206 32.03 -7.42 28.64
N GLN A 207 32.90 -6.41 28.64
CA GLN A 207 32.63 -5.08 28.08
C GLN A 207 32.36 -5.14 26.57
N GLY A 208 32.87 -6.16 25.88
CA GLY A 208 32.74 -6.28 24.42
C GLY A 208 31.30 -6.39 23.93
N CYS A 209 30.44 -7.19 24.58
CA CYS A 209 29.08 -7.43 24.08
C CYS A 209 28.17 -6.21 24.25
N VAL A 210 28.16 -5.61 25.44
CA VAL A 210 27.36 -4.41 25.72
C VAL A 210 27.83 -3.23 24.87
N GLN A 211 29.14 -2.99 24.76
CA GLN A 211 29.68 -1.92 23.93
C GLN A 211 29.37 -2.12 22.44
N ARG A 212 29.38 -3.36 21.93
CA ARG A 212 28.99 -3.69 20.55
C ARG A 212 27.50 -3.48 20.31
N CYS A 213 26.64 -3.89 21.24
CA CYS A 213 25.21 -3.59 21.18
C CYS A 213 24.98 -2.08 21.14
N LEU A 214 25.63 -1.31 22.01
CA LEU A 214 25.53 0.15 22.00
C LEU A 214 26.02 0.76 20.67
N GLN A 215 27.12 0.27 20.11
CA GLN A 215 27.60 0.73 18.80
C GLN A 215 26.63 0.40 17.65
N ALA A 216 25.90 -0.72 17.73
CA ALA A 216 24.88 -1.08 16.74
C ALA A 216 23.70 -0.09 16.70
N PHE A 217 23.37 0.55 17.83
CA PHE A 217 22.31 1.57 17.93
C PHE A 217 22.84 3.01 17.85
N SER A 218 24.14 3.21 17.59
CA SER A 218 24.72 4.54 17.42
C SER A 218 24.26 5.18 16.11
N LEU A 219 23.56 6.33 16.21
CA LEU A 219 23.10 7.11 15.06
C LEU A 219 24.24 7.47 14.10
N GLN A 220 25.41 7.80 14.63
CA GLN A 220 26.55 8.16 13.81
C GLN A 220 27.00 6.98 12.95
N THR A 221 27.12 5.80 13.55
CA THR A 221 27.56 4.57 12.87
C THR A 221 26.52 4.10 11.85
N THR A 222 25.24 4.08 12.23
CA THR A 222 24.17 3.62 11.34
C THR A 222 23.90 4.59 10.20
N SER A 223 23.97 5.90 10.45
CA SER A 223 23.86 6.94 9.40
C SER A 223 25.04 6.89 8.43
N GLN A 224 26.28 6.77 8.93
CA GLN A 224 27.44 6.54 8.07
C GLN A 224 27.29 5.29 7.21
N GLY A 225 26.72 4.21 7.75
CA GLY A 225 26.43 2.98 7.00
C GLY A 225 25.27 3.09 6.00
N VAL A 226 24.49 4.19 6.00
CA VAL A 226 23.50 4.51 4.96
C VAL A 226 24.15 5.34 3.85
N PHE A 227 24.97 6.32 4.22
CA PHE A 227 25.64 7.21 3.26
C PHE A 227 26.95 6.68 2.70
N SER A 228 27.50 5.61 3.29
CA SER A 228 28.74 4.99 2.82
C SER A 228 28.57 4.48 1.38
N THR A 229 29.30 5.09 0.46
CA THR A 229 29.37 4.72 -0.96
C THR A 229 30.15 3.43 -1.20
N SER A 230 30.82 2.92 -0.18
CA SER A 230 31.38 1.57 -0.15
C SER A 230 30.24 0.56 -0.06
N SER A 231 29.97 -0.13 -1.16
CA SER A 231 29.07 -1.28 -1.21
C SER A 231 29.38 -2.20 -0.03
N SER A 232 28.45 -2.34 0.92
CA SER A 232 28.61 -3.20 2.12
C SER A 232 28.72 -4.70 1.80
N ILE A 233 28.77 -5.05 0.52
CA ILE A 233 28.98 -6.40 0.02
C ILE A 233 30.50 -6.61 -0.05
N THR A 234 31.07 -7.14 1.02
CA THR A 234 32.41 -7.74 0.99
C THR A 234 32.44 -8.81 -0.12
N GLY A 235 33.17 -8.55 -1.20
CA GLY A 235 33.30 -9.47 -2.35
C GLY A 235 32.81 -8.97 -3.70
N GLY A 236 32.67 -7.65 -3.93
CA GLY A 236 32.36 -7.10 -5.27
C GLY A 236 30.88 -7.13 -5.60
N GLY A 237 30.14 -6.14 -5.09
CA GLY A 237 28.73 -5.93 -5.42
C GLY A 237 28.54 -5.36 -6.83
N TYR A 238 27.44 -5.75 -7.49
CA TYR A 238 27.05 -5.25 -8.80
C TYR A 238 26.47 -3.83 -8.66
N SER A 239 27.28 -2.82 -8.95
CA SER A 239 26.92 -1.40 -8.76
C SER A 239 25.67 -0.98 -9.53
N SER A 240 25.45 -1.57 -10.71
CA SER A 240 24.28 -1.34 -11.58
C SER A 240 22.95 -1.70 -10.91
N LEU A 241 22.95 -2.67 -9.98
CA LEU A 241 21.74 -3.09 -9.27
C LEU A 241 21.17 -2.01 -8.37
N ASN A 242 22.00 -1.07 -7.88
CA ASN A 242 21.52 0.03 -7.06
C ASN A 242 20.61 0.95 -7.88
N GLY A 243 21.03 1.35 -9.08
CA GLY A 243 20.22 2.17 -9.97
C GLY A 243 18.94 1.44 -10.40
N ILE A 244 19.02 0.16 -10.80
CA ILE A 244 17.85 -0.62 -11.21
C ILE A 244 16.83 -0.68 -10.06
N ARG A 245 17.28 -1.00 -8.84
CA ARG A 245 16.41 -1.08 -7.66
C ARG A 245 15.71 0.25 -7.37
N VAL A 246 16.43 1.36 -7.40
CA VAL A 246 15.86 2.67 -7.08
C VAL A 246 14.89 3.13 -8.18
N LEU A 247 15.22 2.93 -9.45
CA LEU A 247 14.30 3.26 -10.55
C LEU A 247 13.02 2.43 -10.49
N SER A 248 13.10 1.14 -10.20
CA SER A 248 11.92 0.30 -9.96
C SER A 248 11.11 0.78 -8.76
N LEU A 249 11.76 1.18 -7.65
CA LEU A 249 11.06 1.73 -6.49
C LEU A 249 10.31 3.03 -6.83
N LEU A 250 10.97 3.96 -7.52
CA LEU A 250 10.36 5.22 -7.95
C LEU A 250 9.15 4.97 -8.85
N TRP A 251 9.25 3.96 -9.73
CA TRP A 251 8.15 3.55 -10.58
C TRP A 251 6.95 3.01 -9.78
N ILE A 252 7.18 2.19 -8.74
CA ILE A 252 6.13 1.71 -7.84
C ILE A 252 5.45 2.88 -7.12
N ILE A 253 6.22 3.80 -6.54
CA ILE A 253 5.68 4.96 -5.81
C ILE A 253 4.85 5.85 -6.74
N CYS A 254 5.32 6.09 -7.96
CA CYS A 254 4.59 6.83 -8.98
C CYS A 254 3.27 6.12 -9.36
N GLY A 255 3.34 4.82 -9.64
CA GLY A 255 2.18 4.01 -9.97
C GLY A 255 1.12 3.99 -8.88
N HIS A 256 1.50 3.74 -7.61
CA HIS A 256 0.55 3.75 -6.49
C HIS A 256 0.00 5.16 -6.19
N SER A 257 0.82 6.20 -6.31
CA SER A 257 0.36 7.60 -6.17
C SER A 257 -0.69 7.96 -7.22
N ALA A 258 -0.57 7.41 -8.43
CA ALA A 258 -1.56 7.60 -9.49
C ALA A 258 -2.78 6.67 -9.34
N GLN A 259 -2.61 5.42 -8.94
CA GLN A 259 -3.68 4.42 -8.94
C GLN A 259 -4.63 4.54 -7.75
N PHE A 260 -4.10 4.78 -6.53
CA PHE A 260 -4.93 4.76 -5.32
C PHE A 260 -6.02 5.84 -5.31
N PRO A 261 -5.76 7.10 -5.72
CA PRO A 261 -6.81 8.11 -5.83
C PRO A 261 -7.92 7.74 -6.82
N VAL A 262 -7.58 7.03 -7.90
CA VAL A 262 -8.54 6.70 -8.96
C VAL A 262 -9.57 5.65 -8.48
N ILE A 263 -9.21 4.82 -7.49
CA ILE A 263 -10.09 3.75 -6.99
C ILE A 263 -11.43 4.30 -6.50
N ASN A 264 -11.50 5.48 -5.86
CA ASN A 264 -12.78 6.08 -5.44
C ASN A 264 -12.78 7.62 -5.16
N ASN A 265 -11.70 8.36 -5.44
CA ASN A 265 -11.53 9.74 -4.94
C ASN A 265 -11.48 10.82 -6.02
N LEU A 266 -11.70 10.50 -7.29
CA LEU A 266 -11.67 11.49 -8.36
C LEU A 266 -13.03 12.13 -8.63
N ASP A 267 -13.04 13.46 -8.76
CA ASP A 267 -14.23 14.19 -9.22
C ASP A 267 -14.41 14.15 -10.74
N ASN A 268 -13.34 13.97 -11.52
CA ASN A 268 -13.33 13.98 -12.98
C ASN A 268 -12.77 12.67 -13.57
N TYR A 269 -13.19 11.54 -13.01
CA TYR A 269 -12.72 10.20 -13.41
C TYR A 269 -12.78 9.93 -14.93
N LYS A 270 -13.81 10.40 -15.65
CA LYS A 270 -13.89 10.17 -17.11
C LYS A 270 -12.83 10.95 -17.89
N ASP A 271 -12.44 12.13 -17.43
CA ASP A 271 -11.38 12.90 -18.07
C ASP A 271 -10.05 12.20 -17.86
N TRP A 272 -9.78 11.75 -16.64
CA TRP A 272 -8.65 10.87 -16.34
C TRP A 272 -8.63 9.64 -17.25
N LYS A 273 -9.74 8.90 -17.32
CA LYS A 273 -9.87 7.70 -18.15
C LYS A 273 -9.58 8.01 -19.62
N LYS A 274 -10.19 9.07 -20.16
CA LYS A 274 -9.99 9.50 -21.54
C LYS A 274 -8.54 9.87 -21.83
N THR A 275 -7.88 10.60 -20.93
CA THR A 275 -6.47 10.99 -21.12
C THR A 275 -5.56 9.76 -21.11
N VAL A 276 -5.75 8.87 -20.14
CA VAL A 276 -4.97 7.62 -20.02
C VAL A 276 -5.18 6.69 -21.21
N GLU A 277 -6.41 6.61 -21.73
CA GLU A 277 -6.74 5.78 -22.89
C GLU A 277 -6.28 6.38 -24.23
N SER A 278 -6.11 7.70 -24.31
CA SER A 278 -5.70 8.38 -25.55
C SER A 278 -4.20 8.58 -25.65
N ASN A 279 -3.48 8.63 -24.53
CA ASN A 279 -2.06 8.91 -24.51
C ASN A 279 -1.25 7.68 -24.02
N PRO A 280 -0.42 7.08 -24.90
CA PRO A 280 0.36 5.88 -24.56
C PRO A 280 1.39 6.12 -23.46
N LEU A 281 1.77 7.37 -23.16
CA LEU A 281 2.71 7.68 -22.07
C LEU A 281 2.16 7.29 -20.68
N HIS A 282 0.84 7.29 -20.51
CA HIS A 282 0.24 6.90 -19.23
C HIS A 282 0.26 5.40 -18.99
N VAL A 283 0.66 4.58 -19.97
CA VAL A 283 0.72 3.12 -19.82
C VAL A 283 1.61 2.69 -18.64
N LEU A 284 2.64 3.49 -18.35
CA LEU A 284 3.55 3.26 -17.21
C LEU A 284 2.86 3.50 -15.85
N THR A 285 1.70 4.13 -15.81
CA THR A 285 0.92 4.39 -14.59
C THR A 285 -0.32 3.51 -14.46
N ILE A 286 -0.64 2.69 -15.48
CA ILE A 286 -1.78 1.79 -15.51
C ILE A 286 -1.48 0.46 -14.78
N SER A 287 -2.53 -0.15 -14.24
CA SER A 287 -2.56 -1.44 -13.51
C SER A 287 -2.13 -2.62 -14.39
N GLY A 288 -0.84 -2.71 -14.68
CA GLY A 288 -0.21 -3.80 -15.44
C GLY A 288 1.29 -3.56 -15.47
N PRO A 289 1.77 -2.61 -16.29
CA PRO A 289 3.19 -2.24 -16.34
C PRO A 289 3.76 -1.78 -15.01
N VAL A 290 3.00 -1.04 -14.18
CA VAL A 290 3.43 -0.65 -12.82
C VAL A 290 3.90 -1.87 -12.01
N PHE A 291 3.27 -3.03 -12.23
CA PHE A 291 3.56 -4.25 -11.50
C PHE A 291 4.79 -5.01 -12.01
N LEU A 292 5.29 -4.68 -13.21
CA LEU A 292 6.56 -5.20 -13.73
C LEU A 292 7.75 -4.68 -12.93
N ALA A 293 7.61 -3.51 -12.29
CA ALA A 293 8.61 -3.01 -11.36
C ALA A 293 8.86 -4.01 -10.21
N VAL A 294 7.80 -4.65 -9.71
CA VAL A 294 7.90 -5.70 -8.67
C VAL A 294 8.59 -6.95 -9.21
N ASP A 295 8.36 -7.30 -10.48
CA ASP A 295 9.04 -8.43 -11.12
C ASP A 295 10.56 -8.17 -11.25
N THR A 296 10.99 -6.91 -11.42
CA THR A 296 12.40 -6.50 -11.34
C THR A 296 12.97 -6.71 -9.93
N PHE A 297 12.21 -6.42 -8.88
CA PHE A 297 12.64 -6.70 -7.52
C PHE A 297 12.81 -8.21 -7.25
N LEU A 298 11.87 -9.04 -7.73
CA LEU A 298 11.98 -10.51 -7.64
C LEU A 298 13.21 -11.04 -8.39
N LEU A 299 13.51 -10.50 -9.58
CA LEU A 299 14.72 -10.83 -10.34
C LEU A 299 15.99 -10.54 -9.53
N ILE A 300 16.07 -9.35 -8.94
CA ILE A 300 17.21 -8.95 -8.08
C ILE A 300 17.28 -9.84 -6.83
N GLY A 301 16.14 -10.16 -6.23
CA GLY A 301 16.01 -11.08 -5.09
C GLY A 301 16.60 -12.45 -5.40
N GLY A 302 16.22 -13.05 -6.53
CA GLY A 302 16.73 -14.35 -6.98
C GLY A 302 18.24 -14.33 -7.23
N LEU A 303 18.75 -13.28 -7.88
CA LEU A 303 20.18 -13.10 -8.16
C LEU A 303 21.01 -13.03 -6.86
N LEU A 304 20.56 -12.21 -5.91
CA LEU A 304 21.24 -12.06 -4.62
C LEU A 304 21.09 -13.31 -3.74
N SER A 305 19.96 -14.02 -3.84
CA SER A 305 19.73 -15.29 -3.15
C SER A 305 20.73 -16.35 -3.62
N ALA A 306 20.87 -16.54 -4.93
CA ALA A 306 21.83 -17.48 -5.50
C ALA A 306 23.27 -17.16 -5.09
N ARG A 307 23.66 -15.88 -5.13
CA ARG A 307 24.98 -15.45 -4.68
C ARG A 307 25.21 -15.72 -3.19
N SER A 308 24.21 -15.46 -2.35
CA SER A 308 24.29 -15.73 -0.92
C SER A 308 24.46 -17.24 -0.66
N LEU A 309 23.74 -18.09 -1.40
CA LEU A 309 23.83 -19.54 -1.27
C LEU A 309 25.21 -20.06 -1.70
N LEU A 310 25.69 -19.66 -2.88
CA LEU A 310 27.01 -20.05 -3.39
C LEU A 310 28.15 -19.59 -2.46
N GLY A 311 28.08 -18.36 -1.96
CA GLY A 311 29.07 -17.86 -0.99
C GLY A 311 29.05 -18.58 0.36
N SER A 312 27.92 -19.18 0.76
CA SER A 312 27.88 -20.06 1.94
C SER A 312 28.49 -21.44 1.64
N ILE A 313 28.23 -22.00 0.45
CA ILE A 313 28.84 -23.26 -0.01
C ILE A 313 30.36 -23.14 -0.08
N ASP A 314 30.89 -22.06 -0.68
CA ASP A 314 32.33 -21.83 -0.85
C ASP A 314 33.06 -21.71 0.49
N ARG A 315 32.40 -21.19 1.52
CA ARG A 315 32.97 -21.07 2.88
C ARG A 315 32.99 -22.40 3.63
N ALA A 316 32.57 -23.50 3.00
CA ALA A 316 32.37 -24.80 3.64
C ALA A 316 31.54 -24.69 4.93
N GLU A 317 30.67 -23.66 5.02
CA GLU A 317 29.63 -23.60 6.02
C GLU A 317 28.61 -24.65 5.60
N ASP A 318 28.87 -25.89 6.02
CA ASP A 318 28.01 -27.02 5.74
C ASP A 318 26.62 -26.66 6.26
N LYS A 319 25.70 -26.46 5.30
CA LYS A 319 24.26 -26.77 5.36
C LYS A 319 23.51 -25.91 4.33
N LEU A 320 22.70 -26.58 3.52
CA LEU A 320 21.38 -26.13 3.05
C LEU A 320 20.47 -25.73 4.25
N SER A 321 20.93 -24.83 5.11
CA SER A 321 20.50 -24.73 6.51
C SER A 321 19.31 -23.81 6.71
N PRO A 322 18.40 -24.19 7.61
CA PRO A 322 17.45 -23.28 8.24
C PRO A 322 18.09 -22.00 8.82
N SER A 323 19.38 -21.98 9.15
CA SER A 323 20.08 -20.79 9.67
C SER A 323 20.29 -19.69 8.63
N LEU A 324 20.44 -20.02 7.34
CA LEU A 324 20.50 -19.01 6.26
C LEU A 324 19.13 -18.32 6.12
N VAL A 325 18.06 -19.12 6.08
CA VAL A 325 16.67 -18.66 6.02
C VAL A 325 16.31 -17.86 7.26
N ALA A 326 16.63 -18.35 8.46
CA ALA A 326 16.44 -17.62 9.71
C ALA A 326 17.22 -16.30 9.71
N GLY A 327 18.46 -16.31 9.22
CA GLY A 327 19.27 -15.10 9.11
C GLY A 327 18.68 -14.05 8.16
N TYR A 328 17.97 -14.47 7.12
CA TYR A 328 17.24 -13.57 6.22
C TYR A 328 15.94 -13.08 6.86
N LEU A 329 15.21 -13.96 7.56
CA LEU A 329 14.02 -13.60 8.35
C LEU A 329 14.34 -12.53 9.40
N PHE A 330 15.40 -12.71 10.21
CA PHE A 330 15.85 -11.74 11.22
C PHE A 330 16.28 -10.39 10.64
N ARG A 331 16.62 -10.33 9.35
CA ARG A 331 16.95 -9.08 8.66
C ARG A 331 15.70 -8.29 8.28
N ILE A 332 14.66 -8.97 7.81
CA ILE A 332 13.47 -8.36 7.23
C ILE A 332 12.40 -8.08 8.28
N GLN A 333 12.18 -9.03 9.17
CA GLN A 333 11.05 -9.06 10.07
C GLN A 333 11.01 -7.89 11.07
N PRO A 334 12.12 -7.38 11.64
CA PRO A 334 12.06 -6.29 12.61
C PRO A 334 11.43 -5.02 12.04
N LEU A 335 11.87 -4.57 10.87
CA LEU A 335 11.31 -3.38 10.23
C LEU A 335 9.87 -3.62 9.75
N HIS A 336 9.61 -4.81 9.19
CA HIS A 336 8.27 -5.18 8.74
C HIS A 336 7.24 -5.15 9.88
N LEU A 337 7.53 -5.79 11.02
CA LEU A 337 6.65 -5.80 12.18
C LEU A 337 6.51 -4.41 12.80
N PHE A 338 7.58 -3.63 12.86
CA PHE A 338 7.51 -2.25 13.34
C PHE A 338 6.54 -1.42 12.49
N ILE A 339 6.67 -1.46 11.16
CA ILE A 339 5.80 -0.70 10.27
C ILE A 339 4.37 -1.23 10.31
N MET A 340 4.17 -2.55 10.45
CA MET A 340 2.85 -3.14 10.64
C MET A 340 2.19 -2.61 11.92
N CYS A 341 2.88 -2.64 13.05
CA CYS A 341 2.37 -2.14 14.33
C CYS A 341 2.09 -0.64 14.27
N LEU A 342 3.00 0.13 13.65
CA LEU A 342 2.83 1.55 13.43
C LEU A 342 1.61 1.85 12.55
N THR A 343 1.41 1.08 11.48
CA THR A 343 0.28 1.27 10.56
C THR A 343 -1.04 0.98 11.27
N ILE A 344 -1.15 -0.15 11.98
CA ILE A 344 -2.34 -0.49 12.75
C ILE A 344 -2.61 0.57 13.83
N GLY A 345 -1.59 0.95 14.60
CA GLY A 345 -1.72 1.96 15.66
C GLY A 345 -2.10 3.35 15.14
N LEU A 346 -1.48 3.82 14.04
CA LEU A 346 -1.84 5.09 13.40
C LEU A 346 -3.31 5.06 12.97
N ILE A 347 -3.75 3.97 12.36
CA ILE A 347 -5.10 3.88 11.83
C ILE A 347 -6.16 3.89 12.92
N SER A 348 -5.87 3.31 14.08
CA SER A 348 -6.80 3.27 15.20
C SER A 348 -6.92 4.60 15.97
N VAL A 349 -5.93 5.51 15.84
CA VAL A 349 -5.90 6.81 16.55
C VAL A 349 -6.34 7.98 15.67
N ILE A 350 -6.17 7.89 14.34
CA ILE A 350 -6.45 8.99 13.42
C ILE A 350 -7.95 9.19 13.23
N GLN A 351 -8.36 10.47 13.22
CA GLN A 351 -9.71 10.86 12.82
C GLN A 351 -9.81 10.87 11.31
N TRP A 352 -10.46 9.85 10.77
CA TRP A 352 -10.58 9.64 9.33
C TRP A 352 -11.63 10.52 8.65
N GLY A 353 -11.36 10.85 7.39
CA GLY A 353 -12.27 11.56 6.50
C GLY A 353 -13.24 10.64 5.74
N PRO A 354 -14.15 11.22 4.94
CA PRO A 354 -15.14 10.50 4.13
C PRO A 354 -14.56 9.45 3.18
N TYR A 355 -13.32 9.61 2.73
CA TYR A 355 -12.72 8.70 1.75
C TYR A 355 -11.99 7.51 2.38
N TRP A 356 -12.09 7.35 3.71
CA TRP A 356 -11.46 6.25 4.43
C TRP A 356 -12.18 4.90 4.30
N PHE A 357 -13.47 4.88 3.98
CA PHE A 357 -14.26 3.63 4.02
C PHE A 357 -13.69 2.44 3.22
N PRO A 358 -13.10 2.60 2.02
CA PRO A 358 -12.47 1.48 1.32
C PRO A 358 -11.32 0.81 2.09
N PHE A 359 -10.72 1.54 3.05
CA PHE A 359 -9.63 1.04 3.91
C PHE A 359 -10.13 0.52 5.26
N MET A 360 -11.37 0.84 5.66
CA MET A 360 -12.00 0.26 6.87
C MET A 360 -12.06 -1.26 6.79
N ASP A 361 -12.47 -1.80 5.64
CA ASP A 361 -12.60 -3.25 5.45
C ASP A 361 -11.24 -3.93 5.66
N THR A 362 -10.18 -3.38 5.05
CA THR A 362 -8.80 -3.86 5.23
C THR A 362 -8.32 -3.85 6.68
N MET A 363 -8.78 -2.88 7.49
CA MET A 363 -8.45 -2.85 8.93
C MET A 363 -9.20 -3.90 9.72
N MET A 364 -10.45 -4.15 9.38
CA MET A 364 -11.24 -5.19 10.04
C MET A 364 -10.62 -6.58 9.78
N ASP A 365 -10.06 -6.78 8.60
CA ASP A 365 -9.34 -8.01 8.26
C ASP A 365 -8.07 -8.19 9.11
N CYS A 366 -7.37 -7.10 9.43
CA CYS A 366 -6.18 -7.15 10.30
C CYS A 366 -6.47 -7.70 11.69
N LYS A 367 -7.67 -7.50 12.25
CA LYS A 367 -8.05 -7.99 13.57
C LYS A 367 -7.98 -9.52 13.65
N THR A 368 -8.32 -10.19 12.55
CA THR A 368 -8.38 -11.65 12.46
C THR A 368 -7.10 -12.25 11.85
N TYR A 369 -6.47 -11.56 10.90
CA TYR A 369 -5.43 -12.12 10.04
C TYR A 369 -4.02 -11.51 10.20
N TRP A 370 -3.78 -10.68 11.22
CA TRP A 370 -2.45 -10.10 11.49
C TRP A 370 -1.32 -11.14 11.55
N TRP A 371 -1.60 -12.34 12.06
CA TRP A 371 -0.65 -13.44 12.22
C TRP A 371 -0.06 -13.91 10.87
N ALA A 372 -0.77 -13.72 9.76
CA ALA A 372 -0.30 -14.10 8.44
C ALA A 372 0.87 -13.24 7.95
N ASN A 373 0.93 -11.96 8.37
CA ASN A 373 2.09 -11.10 8.14
C ASN A 373 3.29 -11.53 9.02
N LEU A 374 3.04 -11.98 10.25
CA LEU A 374 4.09 -12.49 11.12
C LEU A 374 4.76 -13.75 10.54
N LEU A 375 3.98 -14.63 9.92
CA LEU A 375 4.47 -15.85 9.27
C LEU A 375 4.94 -15.64 7.82
N LEU A 376 4.80 -14.43 7.26
CA LEU A 376 5.11 -14.12 5.85
C LEU A 376 4.37 -15.05 4.86
N ILE A 377 3.07 -15.27 5.10
CA ILE A 377 2.18 -16.07 4.25
C ILE A 377 0.93 -15.31 3.81
N SER A 378 0.92 -13.99 3.96
CA SER A 378 -0.23 -13.12 3.65
C SER A 378 -0.72 -13.25 2.20
N ASN A 379 0.16 -13.58 1.27
CA ASN A 379 -0.14 -13.80 -0.16
C ASN A 379 -0.84 -15.14 -0.48
N LEU A 380 -0.98 -16.04 0.50
CA LEU A 380 -1.74 -17.29 0.34
C LEU A 380 -3.22 -17.11 0.71
N LEU A 381 -3.52 -16.09 1.52
CA LEU A 381 -4.87 -15.75 1.94
C LEU A 381 -5.67 -15.06 0.81
N PRO A 382 -7.01 -15.13 0.87
CA PRO A 382 -7.88 -14.30 0.05
C PRO A 382 -7.65 -12.80 0.24
N VAL A 383 -7.87 -11.97 -0.80
CA VAL A 383 -7.57 -10.51 -0.78
C VAL A 383 -8.29 -9.77 0.34
N HIS A 384 -9.54 -10.16 0.62
CA HIS A 384 -10.37 -9.65 1.72
C HIS A 384 -10.02 -10.23 3.10
N GLU A 385 -8.88 -10.90 3.19
CA GLU A 385 -8.33 -11.43 4.44
C GLU A 385 -6.87 -10.99 4.59
N ILE A 386 -6.35 -10.19 3.65
CA ILE A 386 -4.96 -9.71 3.70
C ILE A 386 -4.89 -8.46 4.56
N CYS A 387 -4.35 -8.63 5.77
CA CYS A 387 -3.89 -7.51 6.56
C CYS A 387 -2.72 -6.81 5.88
N ILE A 388 -2.81 -5.49 5.67
CA ILE A 388 -1.77 -4.66 5.00
C ILE A 388 -1.43 -5.21 3.60
N PRO A 389 -2.24 -4.90 2.56
CA PRO A 389 -2.18 -5.59 1.27
C PRO A 389 -0.79 -5.61 0.63
N TRP A 390 -0.03 -4.51 0.70
CA TRP A 390 1.29 -4.41 0.06
C TRP A 390 2.38 -5.33 0.65
N THR A 391 2.14 -6.00 1.79
CA THR A 391 3.10 -6.98 2.35
C THR A 391 3.13 -8.30 1.57
N TRP A 392 2.18 -8.54 0.66
CA TRP A 392 2.12 -9.76 -0.15
C TRP A 392 3.45 -10.05 -0.88
N TYR A 393 4.11 -8.99 -1.37
CA TYR A 393 5.40 -9.09 -2.05
C TYR A 393 6.50 -9.58 -1.11
N LEU A 394 6.49 -9.12 0.14
CA LEU A 394 7.47 -9.52 1.13
C LEU A 394 7.33 -10.99 1.49
N SER A 395 6.08 -11.44 1.68
CA SER A 395 5.74 -12.85 1.85
C SER A 395 6.25 -13.70 0.68
N LEU A 396 6.04 -13.23 -0.55
CA LEU A 396 6.52 -13.90 -1.75
C LEU A 396 8.06 -13.96 -1.84
N ASP A 397 8.76 -12.84 -1.63
CA ASP A 397 10.23 -12.79 -1.71
C ASP A 397 10.88 -13.72 -0.67
N PHE A 398 10.32 -13.75 0.55
CA PHE A 398 10.76 -14.69 1.58
C PHE A 398 10.51 -16.14 1.19
N GLN A 399 9.33 -16.49 0.69
CA GLN A 399 9.01 -17.85 0.24
C GLN A 399 9.97 -18.29 -0.86
N CYS A 400 10.22 -17.44 -1.86
CA CYS A 400 11.17 -17.69 -2.94
C CYS A 400 12.63 -17.83 -2.44
N TYR A 401 13.04 -16.99 -1.47
CA TYR A 401 14.36 -17.12 -0.82
C TYR A 401 14.49 -18.45 -0.09
N ALA A 402 13.48 -18.83 0.70
CA ALA A 402 13.44 -20.07 1.47
C ALA A 402 13.47 -21.32 0.58
N THR A 403 12.86 -21.26 -0.62
CA THR A 403 12.92 -22.36 -1.60
C THR A 403 14.19 -22.39 -2.43
N THR A 404 15.03 -21.34 -2.41
CA THR A 404 16.27 -21.27 -3.22
C THR A 404 17.21 -22.48 -2.99
N PRO A 405 17.50 -22.93 -1.74
CA PRO A 405 18.39 -24.07 -1.52
C PRO A 405 17.84 -25.38 -2.10
N LEU A 406 16.51 -25.56 -2.11
CA LEU A 406 15.82 -26.71 -2.71
C LEU A 406 15.73 -26.60 -4.24
N GLY A 407 15.59 -25.37 -4.74
CA GLY A 407 15.32 -25.06 -6.14
C GLY A 407 16.49 -25.28 -7.09
N VAL A 408 17.74 -25.16 -6.62
CA VAL A 408 18.93 -25.32 -7.48
C VAL A 408 19.01 -26.74 -8.11
N PHE A 409 18.51 -27.76 -7.42
CA PHE A 409 18.59 -29.16 -7.90
C PHE A 409 17.34 -29.68 -8.64
N VAL A 410 16.14 -29.14 -8.39
CA VAL A 410 14.87 -29.66 -8.94
C VAL A 410 14.23 -28.73 -9.99
N VAL A 411 14.53 -27.42 -9.97
CA VAL A 411 13.76 -26.40 -10.70
C VAL A 411 14.37 -26.02 -12.05
N VAL A 412 15.64 -26.31 -12.33
CA VAL A 412 16.20 -26.04 -13.66
C VAL A 412 15.55 -26.94 -14.73
N ALA A 413 15.14 -28.16 -14.36
CA ALA A 413 14.41 -29.08 -15.24
C ALA A 413 12.87 -28.92 -15.15
N GLY A 414 12.31 -28.67 -13.96
CA GLY A 414 10.85 -28.55 -13.76
C GLY A 414 10.28 -27.14 -13.91
N GLY A 415 11.07 -26.09 -13.64
CA GLY A 415 10.64 -24.69 -13.68
C GLY A 415 10.36 -24.19 -15.09
N LEU A 416 11.13 -24.62 -16.10
CA LEU A 416 10.85 -24.30 -17.51
C LEU A 416 9.56 -24.99 -18.01
N LEU A 417 9.23 -26.17 -17.46
CA LEU A 417 8.02 -26.94 -17.74
C LEU A 417 6.79 -26.40 -16.99
N LEU A 418 6.92 -25.93 -15.74
CA LEU A 418 5.84 -25.34 -14.97
C LEU A 418 5.45 -23.93 -15.46
N MET A 419 6.41 -23.16 -15.99
CA MET A 419 6.18 -21.85 -16.60
C MET A 419 5.25 -21.89 -17.83
N THR A 420 5.02 -23.07 -18.41
CA THR A 420 4.13 -23.26 -19.57
C THR A 420 2.92 -24.15 -19.27
N THR A 421 2.98 -25.05 -18.28
CA THR A 421 1.94 -26.10 -18.11
C THR A 421 0.91 -25.86 -17.00
N SER A 422 1.20 -25.09 -15.95
CA SER A 422 0.22 -24.95 -14.84
C SER A 422 -0.92 -23.99 -15.15
N GLU A 423 -0.75 -23.08 -16.11
CA GLU A 423 -1.80 -22.13 -16.52
C GLU A 423 -2.62 -22.67 -17.70
N ILE A 424 -2.01 -23.37 -18.66
CA ILE A 424 -2.75 -23.90 -19.82
C ILE A 424 -3.77 -24.99 -19.42
N LEU A 425 -3.55 -25.73 -18.32
CA LEU A 425 -4.33 -26.93 -17.98
C LEU A 425 -5.47 -26.72 -16.95
N LYS A 426 -5.52 -25.59 -16.24
CA LYS A 426 -6.62 -25.26 -15.31
C LYS A 426 -7.62 -24.32 -16.00
N ALA A 427 -8.26 -24.85 -17.04
CA ALA A 427 -9.31 -24.17 -17.79
C ALA A 427 -10.58 -24.01 -16.93
N ASP A 428 -10.60 -22.99 -16.08
CA ASP A 428 -11.85 -22.28 -15.86
C ASP A 428 -11.86 -21.10 -16.85
N PRO A 429 -12.70 -21.13 -17.90
CA PRO A 429 -12.70 -20.15 -18.98
C PRO A 429 -12.96 -18.71 -18.51
N LEU A 430 -13.41 -18.51 -17.27
CA LEU A 430 -13.58 -17.17 -16.70
C LEU A 430 -12.25 -16.57 -16.19
N VAL A 431 -11.31 -17.37 -15.68
CA VAL A 431 -10.09 -16.88 -14.98
C VAL A 431 -9.05 -16.29 -15.96
N PHE A 432 -9.07 -16.71 -17.22
CA PHE A 432 -8.14 -16.27 -18.27
C PHE A 432 -8.47 -14.93 -18.93
N VAL A 433 -9.61 -14.34 -18.59
CA VAL A 433 -10.11 -13.14 -19.24
C VAL A 433 -10.29 -12.04 -18.20
N PHE A 434 -9.18 -11.50 -17.68
CA PHE A 434 -9.27 -10.41 -16.71
C PHE A 434 -8.23 -9.31 -16.89
N CYS A 435 -8.68 -8.12 -16.51
CA CYS A 435 -8.43 -6.86 -17.18
C CYS A 435 -7.07 -6.23 -16.87
N PRO A 436 -6.24 -5.93 -17.90
CA PRO A 436 -5.05 -5.08 -17.71
C PRO A 436 -5.41 -3.61 -17.47
N SER A 437 -6.69 -3.22 -17.56
CA SER A 437 -7.10 -1.83 -17.38
C SER A 437 -8.49 -1.67 -16.77
N PHE A 438 -8.52 -1.31 -15.48
CA PHE A 438 -9.58 -0.47 -14.94
C PHE A 438 -11.01 -1.03 -14.87
N CYS A 439 -11.17 -2.36 -14.88
CA CYS A 439 -12.41 -2.94 -14.37
C CYS A 439 -12.42 -2.79 -12.85
N ARG A 440 -13.32 -1.92 -12.37
CA ARG A 440 -13.89 -1.94 -11.02
C ARG A 440 -14.05 -3.41 -10.60
N THR A 441 -13.21 -3.84 -9.65
CA THR A 441 -13.33 -5.13 -8.94
C THR A 441 -13.65 -6.33 -9.84
N SER A 442 -12.63 -6.91 -10.46
CA SER A 442 -12.54 -8.36 -10.42
C SER A 442 -11.53 -8.66 -9.32
N GLU A 443 -12.02 -8.72 -8.08
CA GLU A 443 -11.27 -9.24 -6.92
C GLU A 443 -10.57 -10.55 -7.28
N ASN A 444 -11.18 -11.32 -8.18
CA ASN A 444 -10.67 -12.52 -8.83
C ASN A 444 -9.33 -12.33 -9.57
N TYR A 445 -9.05 -11.20 -10.21
CA TYR A 445 -7.73 -11.00 -10.86
C TYR A 445 -6.61 -10.88 -9.82
N VAL A 446 -6.84 -10.04 -8.80
CA VAL A 446 -5.84 -9.83 -7.75
C VAL A 446 -5.62 -11.13 -6.98
N LEU A 447 -6.72 -11.82 -6.64
CA LEU A 447 -6.76 -13.06 -5.86
C LEU A 447 -6.24 -14.29 -6.61
N SER A 448 -6.64 -14.48 -7.87
CA SER A 448 -6.38 -15.71 -8.60
C SER A 448 -5.07 -15.65 -9.40
N TYR A 449 -4.59 -14.45 -9.74
CA TYR A 449 -3.42 -14.31 -10.62
C TYR A 449 -2.33 -13.41 -10.04
N TYR A 450 -2.67 -12.22 -9.53
CA TYR A 450 -1.67 -11.18 -9.23
C TYR A 450 -0.74 -11.49 -8.04
N VAL A 451 -1.32 -11.92 -6.91
CA VAL A 451 -0.59 -12.16 -5.63
C VAL A 451 -0.06 -13.59 -5.49
N ARG A 452 -0.47 -14.50 -6.38
CA ARG A 452 -0.19 -15.93 -6.24
C ARG A 452 1.29 -16.24 -6.52
N PRO A 453 1.97 -17.04 -5.68
CA PRO A 453 3.39 -17.33 -5.85
C PRO A 453 3.76 -17.94 -7.21
N HIS A 454 2.93 -18.87 -7.70
CA HIS A 454 3.25 -19.65 -8.90
C HIS A 454 3.27 -18.81 -10.19
N THR A 455 2.47 -17.74 -10.27
CA THR A 455 2.43 -16.84 -11.43
C THR A 455 3.60 -15.85 -11.46
N ARG A 456 4.31 -15.69 -10.33
CA ARG A 456 5.39 -14.71 -10.12
C ARG A 456 6.77 -15.35 -9.95
N TYR A 457 6.85 -16.67 -9.88
CA TYR A 457 8.10 -17.38 -9.60
C TYR A 457 9.12 -17.28 -10.76
N GLY A 458 8.64 -17.05 -12.00
CA GLY A 458 9.47 -16.97 -13.20
C GLY A 458 10.60 -15.94 -13.15
N PRO A 459 10.30 -14.64 -12.93
CA PRO A 459 11.30 -13.60 -12.73
C PRO A 459 12.36 -13.95 -11.67
N PHE A 460 11.94 -14.54 -10.54
CA PHE A 460 12.86 -14.95 -9.47
C PHE A 460 13.81 -16.07 -9.91
N LEU A 461 13.29 -17.07 -10.64
CA LEU A 461 14.11 -18.17 -11.20
C LEU A 461 15.15 -17.65 -12.21
N ILE A 462 14.75 -16.74 -13.10
CA ILE A 462 15.68 -16.07 -14.02
C ILE A 462 16.78 -15.35 -13.22
N GLY A 463 16.41 -14.74 -12.10
CA GLY A 463 17.34 -14.13 -11.15
C GLY A 463 18.35 -15.11 -10.59
N ILE A 464 17.89 -16.27 -10.09
CA ILE A 464 18.77 -17.35 -9.59
C ILE A 464 19.77 -17.77 -10.68
N LEU A 465 19.29 -18.07 -11.89
CA LEU A 465 20.13 -18.49 -13.00
C LEU A 465 21.20 -17.43 -13.33
N THR A 466 20.81 -16.16 -13.35
CA THR A 466 21.71 -15.02 -13.57
C THR A 466 22.74 -14.90 -12.45
N GLY A 467 22.33 -15.08 -11.19
CA GLY A 467 23.22 -15.04 -10.03
C GLY A 467 24.24 -16.18 -10.02
N ILE A 468 23.82 -17.40 -10.35
CA ILE A 468 24.71 -18.55 -10.51
C ILE A 468 25.71 -18.28 -11.63
N TYR A 469 25.23 -17.83 -12.79
CA TYR A 469 26.08 -17.51 -13.93
C TYR A 469 27.14 -16.46 -13.57
N LEU A 470 26.74 -15.32 -13.01
CA LEU A 470 27.66 -14.24 -12.67
C LEU A 470 28.66 -14.62 -11.57
N THR A 471 28.33 -15.57 -10.70
CA THR A 471 29.22 -16.02 -9.62
C THR A 471 30.20 -17.10 -10.08
N THR A 472 29.78 -17.97 -11.01
CA THR A 472 30.59 -19.12 -11.47
C THR A 472 31.37 -18.86 -12.76
N LYS A 473 31.09 -17.76 -13.46
CA LYS A 473 31.77 -17.41 -14.72
C LYS A 473 33.29 -17.30 -14.53
N LYS A 474 34.02 -17.95 -15.44
CA LYS A 474 35.49 -17.83 -15.57
C LYS A 474 35.88 -16.99 -16.79
N ASP A 475 35.09 -17.08 -17.85
CA ASP A 475 35.26 -16.36 -19.11
C ASP A 475 34.10 -15.38 -19.35
N GLN A 476 34.33 -14.40 -20.21
CA GLN A 476 33.30 -13.45 -20.64
C GLN A 476 32.24 -14.12 -21.51
N LEU A 477 30.96 -13.80 -21.29
CA LEU A 477 29.85 -14.28 -22.13
C LEU A 477 29.96 -13.73 -23.55
N LEU A 478 30.25 -12.43 -23.63
CA LEU A 478 30.18 -11.63 -24.84
C LEU A 478 31.60 -11.44 -25.39
N LYS A 479 31.94 -12.28 -26.36
CA LYS A 479 33.26 -12.24 -27.03
C LYS A 479 33.32 -11.17 -28.11
N GLN A 480 32.18 -10.84 -28.72
CA GLN A 480 32.12 -9.93 -29.86
C GLN A 480 31.09 -8.82 -29.65
N LYS A 481 31.42 -7.59 -30.08
CA LYS A 481 30.56 -6.39 -29.94
C LYS A 481 29.19 -6.54 -30.61
N TRP A 482 29.07 -7.29 -31.70
CA TRP A 482 27.78 -7.50 -32.37
C TRP A 482 26.81 -8.32 -31.52
N GLN A 483 27.31 -9.25 -30.68
CA GLN A 483 26.47 -10.03 -29.77
C GLN A 483 25.84 -9.10 -28.72
N ALA A 484 26.63 -8.15 -28.22
CA ALA A 484 26.13 -7.12 -27.33
C ALA A 484 25.11 -6.20 -28.01
N ALA A 485 25.37 -5.77 -29.25
CA ALA A 485 24.45 -4.93 -30.02
C ALA A 485 23.12 -5.65 -30.31
N LEU A 486 23.18 -6.93 -30.70
CA LEU A 486 22.01 -7.76 -30.94
C LEU A 486 21.19 -7.91 -29.65
N GLY A 487 21.84 -8.22 -28.52
CA GLY A 487 21.13 -8.36 -27.26
C GLY A 487 20.51 -7.04 -26.79
N TRP A 488 21.15 -5.89 -27.02
CA TRP A 488 20.54 -4.57 -26.76
C TRP A 488 19.30 -4.34 -27.62
N PHE A 489 19.37 -4.64 -28.92
CA PHE A 489 18.22 -4.55 -29.82
C PHE A 489 17.08 -5.47 -29.38
N CYS A 490 17.37 -6.73 -29.06
CA CYS A 490 16.39 -7.69 -28.56
C CYS A 490 15.78 -7.23 -27.23
N CYS A 491 16.60 -6.79 -26.27
CA CYS A 491 16.16 -6.30 -24.97
C CYS A 491 15.19 -5.12 -25.10
N LEU A 492 15.57 -4.09 -25.85
CA LEU A 492 14.74 -2.90 -26.05
C LEU A 492 13.45 -3.24 -26.81
N SER A 493 13.53 -4.13 -27.80
CA SER A 493 12.36 -4.60 -28.55
C SER A 493 11.40 -5.39 -27.66
N VAL A 494 11.91 -6.26 -26.78
CA VAL A 494 11.09 -7.02 -25.82
C VAL A 494 10.41 -6.07 -24.83
N MET A 495 11.15 -5.11 -24.25
CA MET A 495 10.56 -4.13 -23.32
C MET A 495 9.46 -3.30 -24.00
N ALA A 496 9.73 -2.79 -25.21
CA ALA A 496 8.76 -2.03 -26.00
C ALA A 496 7.53 -2.88 -26.37
N THR A 497 7.72 -4.15 -26.71
CA THR A 497 6.63 -5.08 -27.03
C THR A 497 5.79 -5.39 -25.79
N VAL A 498 6.40 -5.67 -24.64
CA VAL A 498 5.66 -5.93 -23.39
C VAL A 498 4.83 -4.69 -23.01
N VAL A 499 5.42 -3.50 -23.01
CA VAL A 499 4.71 -2.27 -22.67
C VAL A 499 3.65 -1.90 -23.72
N GLY A 500 3.97 -2.05 -25.00
CA GLY A 500 3.05 -1.76 -26.11
C GLY A 500 1.86 -2.72 -26.15
N LEU A 501 2.08 -4.01 -25.92
CA LEU A 501 1.00 -5.00 -25.82
C LEU A 501 0.12 -4.76 -24.58
N ALA A 502 0.69 -4.27 -23.47
CA ALA A 502 -0.13 -3.85 -22.33
C ALA A 502 -1.15 -2.75 -22.70
N TYR A 503 -0.75 -1.83 -23.57
CA TYR A 503 -1.61 -0.76 -24.07
C TYR A 503 -2.65 -1.27 -25.09
N ILE A 504 -2.25 -2.16 -26.00
CA ILE A 504 -3.14 -2.71 -27.04
C ILE A 504 -4.17 -3.68 -26.44
N LEU A 505 -3.73 -4.56 -25.55
CA LEU A 505 -4.54 -5.59 -24.90
C LEU A 505 -5.20 -5.09 -23.61
N ARG A 506 -5.40 -3.77 -23.49
CA ARG A 506 -5.96 -3.15 -22.28
C ARG A 506 -7.40 -3.53 -22.00
N GLU A 507 -8.20 -3.75 -23.05
CA GLU A 507 -9.61 -4.10 -22.91
C GLU A 507 -9.79 -5.62 -22.87
N THR A 508 -10.56 -6.11 -21.90
CA THR A 508 -10.92 -7.52 -21.83
C THR A 508 -11.97 -7.88 -22.87
N PRO A 509 -11.66 -8.79 -23.81
CA PRO A 509 -12.69 -9.34 -24.68
C PRO A 509 -13.67 -10.18 -23.85
N THR A 510 -14.91 -10.31 -24.30
CA THR A 510 -15.93 -11.15 -23.64
C THR A 510 -15.75 -12.66 -23.89
N HIS A 511 -14.74 -13.03 -24.68
CA HIS A 511 -14.44 -14.39 -25.09
C HIS A 511 -12.96 -14.69 -24.85
N LEU A 512 -12.63 -15.99 -24.82
CA LEU A 512 -11.25 -16.45 -24.71
C LEU A 512 -10.40 -15.86 -25.84
N SER A 513 -9.37 -15.11 -25.49
CA SER A 513 -8.47 -14.47 -26.44
C SER A 513 -7.06 -15.00 -26.25
N VAL A 514 -6.56 -15.71 -27.27
CA VAL A 514 -5.20 -16.26 -27.30
C VAL A 514 -4.13 -15.17 -27.09
N PRO A 515 -4.20 -13.98 -27.73
CA PRO A 515 -3.27 -12.89 -27.46
C PRO A 515 -3.22 -12.45 -25.99
N HIS A 516 -4.37 -12.37 -25.32
CA HIS A 516 -4.44 -12.01 -23.90
C HIS A 516 -3.83 -13.11 -23.02
N ALA A 517 -4.13 -14.38 -23.30
CA ALA A 517 -3.57 -15.51 -22.57
C ALA A 517 -2.04 -15.59 -22.71
N LEU A 518 -1.53 -15.42 -23.94
CA LEU A 518 -0.08 -15.39 -24.21
C LEU A 518 0.59 -14.22 -23.50
N TYR A 519 0.00 -13.02 -23.57
CA TYR A 519 0.54 -11.85 -22.88
C TYR A 519 0.57 -12.07 -21.37
N GLN A 520 -0.54 -12.52 -20.77
CA GLN A 520 -0.60 -12.79 -19.33
C GLN A 520 0.43 -13.85 -18.92
N GLY A 521 0.58 -14.95 -19.65
CA GLY A 521 1.58 -15.98 -19.31
C GLY A 521 3.05 -15.54 -19.47
N LEU A 522 3.36 -14.70 -20.46
CA LEU A 522 4.75 -14.44 -20.87
C LEU A 522 5.30 -13.06 -20.50
N HIS A 523 4.47 -12.05 -20.22
CA HIS A 523 4.96 -10.67 -20.02
C HIS A 523 5.98 -10.56 -18.88
N ARG A 524 5.79 -11.26 -17.76
CA ARG A 524 6.69 -11.23 -16.60
C ARG A 524 8.06 -11.85 -16.87
N PRO A 525 8.17 -13.11 -17.37
CA PRO A 525 9.47 -13.67 -17.70
C PRO A 525 10.17 -12.89 -18.82
N LEU A 526 9.44 -12.42 -19.84
CA LEU A 526 10.04 -11.61 -20.91
C LEU A 526 10.61 -10.30 -20.38
N TRP A 527 9.89 -9.63 -19.48
CA TRP A 527 10.39 -8.44 -18.79
C TRP A 527 11.66 -8.76 -17.97
N ALA A 528 11.63 -9.84 -17.19
CA ALA A 528 12.77 -10.26 -16.37
C ALA A 528 14.00 -10.63 -17.23
N LEU A 529 13.81 -11.28 -18.39
CA LEU A 529 14.88 -11.57 -19.35
C LEU A 529 15.49 -10.29 -19.93
N ALA A 530 14.67 -9.30 -20.27
CA ALA A 530 15.15 -8.01 -20.75
C ALA A 530 15.99 -7.29 -19.68
N VAL A 531 15.50 -7.21 -18.43
CA VAL A 531 16.28 -6.61 -17.33
C VAL A 531 17.55 -7.42 -17.03
N THR A 532 17.50 -8.75 -17.14
CA THR A 532 18.68 -9.62 -17.01
C THR A 532 19.73 -9.27 -18.04
N TRP A 533 19.35 -9.01 -19.29
CA TRP A 533 20.28 -8.57 -20.32
C TRP A 533 20.95 -7.24 -19.95
N ILE A 534 20.20 -6.26 -19.41
CA ILE A 534 20.76 -4.98 -18.94
C ILE A 534 21.83 -5.22 -17.86
N ILE A 535 21.54 -6.10 -16.89
CA ILE A 535 22.49 -6.48 -15.83
C ILE A 535 23.74 -7.10 -16.45
N LEU A 536 23.58 -8.14 -17.29
CA LEU A 536 24.70 -8.82 -17.93
C LEU A 536 25.56 -7.86 -18.78
N ALA A 537 24.94 -7.00 -19.58
CA ALA A 537 25.66 -6.01 -20.38
C ALA A 537 26.46 -5.03 -19.49
N CYS A 538 25.90 -4.59 -18.37
CA CYS A 538 26.61 -3.73 -17.42
C CYS A 538 27.83 -4.43 -16.77
N GLU A 539 27.64 -5.68 -16.35
CA GLU A 539 28.70 -6.44 -15.66
C GLU A 539 29.78 -6.97 -16.62
N GLU A 540 29.46 -7.27 -17.88
CA GLU A 540 30.41 -7.67 -18.93
C GLU A 540 31.11 -6.47 -19.61
N GLY A 541 30.78 -5.23 -19.23
CA GLY A 541 31.44 -4.02 -19.75
C GLY A 541 30.83 -3.44 -21.03
N TYR A 542 29.74 -4.02 -21.54
CA TYR A 542 29.00 -3.54 -22.72
C TYR A 542 27.82 -2.62 -22.38
N GLY A 543 27.75 -2.13 -21.14
CA GLY A 543 26.67 -1.28 -20.67
C GLY A 543 26.75 0.19 -21.09
N GLY A 544 27.92 0.67 -21.50
CA GLY A 544 28.13 2.05 -21.97
C GLY A 544 27.52 3.10 -21.02
N PHE A 545 26.73 4.01 -21.58
CA PHE A 545 26.01 5.05 -20.84
C PHE A 545 25.06 4.48 -19.76
N ILE A 546 24.38 3.37 -20.05
CA ILE A 546 23.42 2.77 -19.12
C ILE A 546 24.13 2.28 -17.85
N LYS A 547 25.31 1.67 -18.00
CA LYS A 547 26.14 1.30 -16.83
C LYS A 547 26.49 2.55 -16.01
N THR A 548 27.02 3.58 -16.66
CA THR A 548 27.41 4.83 -15.99
C THR A 548 26.25 5.45 -15.22
N LEU A 549 25.05 5.50 -15.83
CA LEU A 549 23.84 6.00 -15.20
C LEU A 549 23.41 5.13 -14.02
N LEU A 550 23.34 3.81 -14.18
CA LEU A 550 22.86 2.89 -13.15
C LEU A 550 23.85 2.69 -11.99
N SER A 551 25.14 2.93 -12.22
CA SER A 551 26.20 2.82 -11.21
C SER A 551 26.54 4.15 -10.52
N LEU A 552 25.77 5.22 -10.74
CA LEU A 552 26.02 6.50 -10.06
C LEU A 552 25.98 6.33 -8.54
N GLY A 553 26.94 6.94 -7.85
CA GLY A 553 27.03 6.92 -6.38
C GLY A 553 25.80 7.49 -5.68
N PHE A 554 25.05 8.37 -6.38
CA PHE A 554 23.76 8.88 -5.93
C PHE A 554 22.75 7.77 -5.60
N TRP A 555 22.75 6.65 -6.34
CA TRP A 555 21.80 5.56 -6.10
C TRP A 555 22.10 4.75 -4.83
N VAL A 556 23.32 4.81 -4.31
CA VAL A 556 23.73 4.00 -3.16
C VAL A 556 22.91 4.31 -1.90
N PRO A 557 22.83 5.57 -1.40
CA PRO A 557 22.03 5.88 -0.22
C PRO A 557 20.55 5.56 -0.42
N LEU A 558 19.98 5.82 -1.60
CA LEU A 558 18.59 5.48 -1.93
C LEU A 558 18.34 3.96 -1.95
N SER A 559 19.28 3.19 -2.49
CA SER A 559 19.24 1.71 -2.49
C SER A 559 19.37 1.14 -1.07
N ASN A 560 20.09 1.82 -0.18
CA ASN A 560 20.26 1.41 1.22
C ASN A 560 18.99 1.59 2.07
N ILE A 561 18.11 2.53 1.70
CA ILE A 561 16.83 2.78 2.39
C ILE A 561 15.62 2.21 1.63
N SER A 562 15.83 1.55 0.48
CA SER A 562 14.76 1.18 -0.44
C SER A 562 13.74 0.22 0.17
N PHE A 563 14.17 -0.64 1.10
CA PHE A 563 13.28 -1.57 1.79
C PHE A 563 12.30 -0.83 2.72
N ALA A 564 12.80 0.13 3.50
CA ALA A 564 11.96 1.01 4.29
C ALA A 564 11.01 1.83 3.40
N CYS A 565 11.49 2.38 2.28
CA CYS A 565 10.64 3.12 1.32
C CYS A 565 9.51 2.25 0.75
N TYR A 566 9.81 1.00 0.42
CA TYR A 566 8.80 0.05 -0.06
C TYR A 566 7.69 -0.15 0.97
N LEU A 567 8.01 -0.28 2.26
CA LEU A 567 7.02 -0.55 3.29
C LEU A 567 6.20 0.68 3.70
N THR A 568 6.79 1.88 3.67
CA THR A 568 6.13 3.10 4.15
C THR A 568 5.36 3.86 3.09
N HIS A 569 5.71 3.77 1.80
CA HIS A 569 5.05 4.59 0.77
C HIS A 569 3.52 4.40 0.71
N PRO A 570 2.93 3.18 0.82
CA PRO A 570 1.49 3.02 0.76
C PRO A 570 0.82 3.61 2.00
N VAL A 571 1.47 3.56 3.16
CA VAL A 571 0.97 4.17 4.40
C VAL A 571 0.71 5.65 4.20
N PHE A 572 1.66 6.39 3.60
CA PHE A 572 1.50 7.82 3.35
C PHE A 572 0.44 8.14 2.30
N ILE A 573 0.40 7.37 1.21
CA ILE A 573 -0.60 7.56 0.15
C ILE A 573 -2.01 7.33 0.72
N ILE A 574 -2.19 6.25 1.47
CA ILE A 574 -3.46 5.88 2.12
C ILE A 574 -3.84 6.91 3.18
N LEU A 575 -2.89 7.36 4.00
CA LEU A 575 -3.12 8.40 4.99
C LEU A 575 -3.60 9.70 4.32
N TYR A 576 -2.90 10.16 3.29
CA TYR A 576 -3.26 11.38 2.56
C TYR A 576 -4.67 11.27 1.97
N ILE A 577 -4.99 10.13 1.35
CA ILE A 577 -6.29 9.84 0.77
C ILE A 577 -7.39 9.77 1.85
N GLY A 578 -7.17 9.02 2.92
CA GLY A 578 -8.15 8.77 3.96
C GLY A 578 -8.50 10.01 4.76
N LEU A 579 -7.59 10.99 4.83
CA LEU A 579 -7.80 12.30 5.44
C LEU A 579 -8.53 13.30 4.53
N GLN A 580 -8.74 12.99 3.25
CA GLN A 580 -9.44 13.92 2.36
C GLN A 580 -10.89 14.10 2.79
N GLU A 581 -11.35 15.36 2.82
CA GLU A 581 -12.77 15.72 2.95
C GLU A 581 -13.44 15.91 1.57
N THR A 582 -12.66 16.24 0.55
CA THR A 582 -13.11 16.52 -0.82
C THR A 582 -12.42 15.62 -1.84
N PRO A 583 -13.08 15.33 -2.98
CA PRO A 583 -12.42 14.56 -4.04
C PRO A 583 -11.20 15.29 -4.59
N ILE A 584 -10.26 14.50 -5.09
CA ILE A 584 -9.06 14.98 -5.77
C ILE A 584 -9.41 15.23 -7.24
N HIS A 585 -9.03 16.40 -7.75
CA HIS A 585 -9.17 16.71 -9.16
C HIS A 585 -7.98 16.17 -9.96
N TYR A 586 -8.23 15.37 -10.99
CA TYR A 586 -7.16 14.90 -11.87
C TYR A 586 -6.70 16.01 -12.82
N THR A 587 -5.41 16.32 -12.73
CA THR A 587 -4.58 16.91 -13.79
C THR A 587 -3.20 16.27 -13.70
N ASP A 588 -2.46 16.22 -14.80
CA ASP A 588 -1.09 15.66 -14.81
C ASP A 588 -0.17 16.38 -13.82
N ILE A 589 -0.33 17.70 -13.72
CA ILE A 589 0.42 18.53 -12.77
C ILE A 589 0.06 18.18 -11.33
N ASN A 590 -1.23 18.02 -11.00
CA ASN A 590 -1.64 17.66 -9.63
C ASN A 590 -1.08 16.29 -9.24
N PHE A 591 -1.15 15.30 -10.14
CA PHE A 591 -0.61 13.96 -9.90
C PHE A 591 0.92 13.97 -9.77
N MET A 592 1.61 14.82 -10.53
CA MET A 592 3.05 15.04 -10.36
C MET A 592 3.37 15.62 -8.97
N TYR A 593 2.62 16.61 -8.50
CA TYR A 593 2.79 17.17 -7.14
C TYR A 593 2.54 16.12 -6.06
N LEU A 594 1.47 15.31 -6.21
CA LEU A 594 1.18 14.22 -5.28
C LEU A 594 2.31 13.20 -5.24
N PHE A 595 2.83 12.78 -6.42
CA PHE A 595 3.97 11.88 -6.49
C PHE A 595 5.20 12.45 -5.78
N LEU A 596 5.58 13.70 -6.07
CA LEU A 596 6.76 14.33 -5.46
C LEU A 596 6.59 14.50 -3.93
N GLY A 597 5.39 14.84 -3.47
CA GLY A 597 5.06 14.94 -2.05
C GLY A 597 5.18 13.60 -1.33
N HIS A 598 4.55 12.54 -1.88
CA HIS A 598 4.66 11.18 -1.33
C HIS A 598 6.10 10.67 -1.37
N LEU A 599 6.84 10.95 -2.44
CA LEU A 599 8.24 10.55 -2.57
C LEU A 599 9.11 11.20 -1.50
N LEU A 600 9.01 12.52 -1.33
CA LEU A 600 9.80 13.25 -0.32
C LEU A 600 9.52 12.72 1.09
N LEU A 601 8.23 12.59 1.45
CA LEU A 601 7.84 12.11 2.77
C LEU A 601 8.32 10.67 3.02
N THR A 602 8.18 9.81 2.01
CA THR A 602 8.69 8.44 2.05
C THR A 602 10.20 8.44 2.28
N LEU A 603 10.99 9.17 1.49
CA LEU A 603 12.45 9.19 1.62
C LEU A 603 12.91 9.65 3.01
N VAL A 604 12.30 10.71 3.54
CA VAL A 604 12.66 11.26 4.87
C VAL A 604 12.35 10.26 5.98
N VAL A 605 11.14 9.70 6.00
CA VAL A 605 10.73 8.79 7.09
C VAL A 605 11.41 7.43 6.97
N SER A 606 11.57 6.91 5.76
CA SER A 606 12.30 5.66 5.52
C SER A 606 13.77 5.77 5.92
N TYR A 607 14.42 6.91 5.72
CA TYR A 607 15.76 7.14 6.26
C TYR A 607 15.79 7.00 7.78
N VAL A 608 14.84 7.61 8.49
CA VAL A 608 14.73 7.51 9.95
C VAL A 608 14.53 6.05 10.37
N PHE A 609 13.61 5.31 9.74
CA PHE A 609 13.35 3.91 10.08
C PHE A 609 14.51 2.98 9.74
N THR A 610 15.24 3.22 8.64
CA THR A 610 16.43 2.42 8.32
C THR A 610 17.53 2.64 9.36
N VAL A 611 17.76 3.89 9.79
CA VAL A 611 18.81 4.23 10.78
C VAL A 611 18.46 3.72 12.18
N LEU A 612 17.20 3.83 12.58
CA LEU A 612 16.75 3.49 13.93
C LEU A 612 16.38 2.01 14.10
N VAL A 613 15.81 1.37 13.08
CA VAL A 613 15.28 0.01 13.18
C VAL A 613 16.12 -0.93 12.33
N GLU A 614 16.16 -0.76 11.02
CA GLU A 614 16.76 -1.75 10.11
C GLU A 614 18.26 -2.02 10.36
N LYS A 615 19.08 -0.96 10.41
CA LYS A 615 20.54 -1.06 10.50
C LYS A 615 21.02 -1.61 11.85
N PRO A 616 20.47 -1.24 13.01
CA PRO A 616 20.86 -1.84 14.28
C PRO A 616 20.68 -3.36 14.34
N TYR A 617 19.55 -3.89 13.86
CA TYR A 617 19.33 -5.35 13.82
C TYR A 617 20.31 -6.06 12.86
N LEU A 618 20.71 -5.40 11.76
CA LEU A 618 21.75 -5.92 10.86
C LEU A 618 23.12 -5.98 11.53
N LEU A 619 23.49 -4.97 12.31
CA LEU A 619 24.78 -4.91 13.00
C LEU A 619 24.87 -5.90 14.18
N LEU A 620 23.77 -6.12 14.91
CA LEU A 620 23.71 -7.10 15.99
C LEU A 620 24.02 -8.54 15.52
N LYS A 621 23.58 -8.90 14.30
CA LYS A 621 23.82 -10.24 13.72
C LYS A 621 25.31 -10.54 13.51
N TRP A 622 26.13 -9.53 13.23
CA TRP A 622 27.57 -9.69 13.03
C TRP A 622 28.35 -9.88 14.34
N SER A 623 27.70 -9.69 15.49
CA SER A 623 28.32 -9.82 16.82
C SER A 623 28.22 -11.23 17.43
N SER A 624 27.50 -12.17 16.80
CA SER A 624 27.27 -13.53 17.31
C SER A 624 28.27 -14.58 16.79
N LYS A 625 29.32 -14.16 16.07
CA LYS A 625 30.41 -15.03 15.62
C LYS A 625 31.68 -14.78 16.44
#